data_AF-A0A962LUV1-F1
#
_entry.id   AF-A0A962LUV1-F1
#
_cell.length_a   1.000
_cell.length_b   1.000
_cell.length_c   1.000
_cell.angle_alpha   90.00
_cell.angle_beta   90.00
_cell.angle_gamma   90.00
#
_symmetry.space_group_name_H-M   'P 1'
#
loop_
_entity.id
_entity.type
_entity.pdbx_description
1 polymer ?
#
loop_
_entity_poly.entity_id
_entity_poly.type
_entity_poly.pdbx_seq_one_letter_code
_entity_poly.pdbx_strand_id
1 'polypeptide(L)'
;MDVVLITLGLLGLGAVVISTYVFTVAARTYVSEDHEHLRRPPMNGTPRERVARSPVDRRSGRPVTFPLTVNSILIANDRRSLPDRRMSN
;
A
#
# COMPACT_ATOMS: atom_id res chain seq x y z
N MET A 1 21.77 -8.10 47.07
CA MET A 1 22.29 -7.86 45.72
C MET A 1 21.64 -8.80 44.70
N ASP A 2 21.66 -10.11 44.94
CA ASP A 2 21.06 -11.09 44.01
C ASP A 2 19.56 -10.89 43.76
N VAL A 3 18.79 -10.58 44.80
CA VAL A 3 17.34 -10.31 44.66
C VAL A 3 17.08 -9.14 43.71
N VAL A 4 17.92 -8.11 43.74
CA VAL A 4 17.79 -6.93 42.87
C VAL A 4 18.14 -7.30 41.43
N LEU A 5 19.19 -8.09 41.22
CA LEU A 5 19.57 -8.59 39.89
C LEU A 5 18.49 -9.50 39.29
N ILE A 6 17.89 -10.36 40.11
CA ILE A 6 16.82 -11.28 39.69
C ILE A 6 15.57 -10.50 39.31
N THR A 7 15.16 -9.50 40.10
CA THR A 7 13.99 -8.68 39.78
C THR A 7 14.22 -7.81 38.53
N LEU A 8 15.42 -7.23 38.37
CA LEU A 8 15.78 -6.50 37.16
C LEU A 8 15.76 -7.40 35.92
N GLY A 9 16.26 -8.63 36.06
CA GLY A 9 16.25 -9.64 35.00
C GLY A 9 14.85 -10.04 34.58
N LEU A 10 13.96 -10.30 35.54
CA LEU A 10 12.54 -10.62 35.28
C LEU A 10 11.81 -9.45 34.60
N LEU A 11 12.02 -8.23 35.09
CA LEU A 11 11.42 -7.02 34.49
C LEU A 11 11.95 -6.78 33.07
N GLY A 12 13.25 -6.93 32.85
CA GLY A 12 13.88 -6.79 31.54
C GLY A 12 13.37 -7.84 30.54
N LEU A 13 13.33 -9.10 30.95
CA LEU A 13 12.79 -10.18 30.12
C LEU A 13 11.32 -9.93 29.77
N GLY A 14 10.50 -9.55 30.74
CA GLY A 14 9.09 -9.22 30.53
C GLY A 14 8.91 -8.06 29.55
N ALA A 15 9.71 -7.01 29.67
CA ALA A 15 9.67 -5.87 28.75
C ALA A 15 10.01 -6.27 27.31
N VAL A 16 11.01 -7.14 27.11
CA VAL A 16 11.37 -7.64 25.77
C VAL A 16 10.26 -8.49 25.17
N VAL A 17 9.63 -9.36 25.96
CA VAL A 17 8.51 -10.20 25.49
C VAL A 17 7.32 -9.33 25.08
N ILE A 18 6.95 -8.33 25.90
CA ILE A 18 5.85 -7.42 25.58
C ILE A 18 6.17 -6.59 24.33
N SER A 19 7.39 -6.05 24.23
CA SER A 19 7.84 -5.25 23.08
C SER A 19 7.77 -6.04 21.77
N THR A 20 8.28 -7.27 21.76
CA THR A 20 8.24 -8.14 20.57
C THR A 20 6.81 -8.55 20.21
N TYR A 21 5.95 -8.83 21.20
CA TYR A 21 4.53 -9.11 20.96
C TYR A 21 3.82 -7.92 20.29
N VAL A 22 3.95 -6.71 20.84
CA VAL A 22 3.32 -5.51 20.26
C VAL A 22 3.86 -5.23 18.86
N PHE A 23 5.17 -5.36 18.65
CA PHE A 23 5.78 -5.17 17.34
C PHE A 23 5.26 -6.17 16.30
N THR A 24 5.15 -7.45 16.66
CA THR A 24 4.62 -8.49 15.75
C THR A 24 3.14 -8.30 15.45
N VAL A 25 2.33 -7.91 16.44
CA VAL A 25 0.90 -7.58 16.24
C VAL A 25 0.76 -6.35 15.34
N ALA A 26 1.51 -5.29 15.62
CA ALA A 26 1.51 -4.07 14.81
C ALA A 26 1.95 -4.35 13.37
N ALA A 27 3.01 -5.13 13.16
CA ALA A 27 3.46 -5.54 11.83
C ALA A 27 2.39 -6.36 11.08
N ARG A 28 1.67 -7.26 11.77
CA ARG A 28 0.53 -7.98 11.16
C ARG A 28 -0.60 -7.04 10.77
N THR A 29 -0.96 -6.10 11.64
CA THR A 29 -2.01 -5.11 11.35
C THR A 29 -1.61 -4.18 10.20
N TYR A 30 -0.38 -3.67 10.19
CA TYR A 30 0.11 -2.75 9.15
C TYR A 30 0.18 -3.42 7.78
N VAL A 31 0.51 -4.73 7.72
CA VAL A 31 0.49 -5.51 6.47
C VAL A 31 -0.94 -5.83 6.02
N SER A 32 -1.93 -5.85 6.92
CA SER A 32 -3.34 -6.03 6.58
C SER A 32 -4.08 -4.73 6.23
N GLU A 33 -3.62 -3.55 6.68
CA GLU A 33 -4.28 -2.27 6.40
C GLU A 33 -4.03 -1.73 4.98
N ASP A 34 -3.04 -2.24 4.25
CA ASP A 34 -2.81 -1.89 2.85
C ASP A 34 -3.89 -2.42 1.88
N HIS A 35 -4.86 -3.22 2.36
CA HIS A 35 -5.94 -3.79 1.54
C HIS A 35 -7.36 -3.36 1.93
N GLU A 36 -7.55 -2.64 3.05
CA GLU A 36 -8.89 -2.28 3.55
C GLU A 36 -9.32 -0.84 3.24
N HIS A 37 -8.47 0.01 2.66
CA HIS A 37 -8.87 1.37 2.26
C HIS A 37 -9.67 1.47 0.95
N LEU A 38 -9.97 0.35 0.29
CA LEU A 38 -10.69 0.35 -1.00
C LEU A 38 -12.18 0.00 -0.93
N ARG A 39 -12.76 -0.27 0.26
CA ARG A 39 -14.15 -0.79 0.29
C ARG A 39 -15.04 -0.41 1.48
N ARG A 40 -14.93 0.82 2.01
CA ARG A 40 -16.09 1.44 2.68
C ARG A 40 -16.79 2.39 1.71
N PRO A 41 -18.01 2.07 1.23
CA PRO A 41 -18.82 3.09 0.59
C PRO A 41 -19.11 4.17 1.65
N PRO A 42 -18.88 5.47 1.38
CA PRO A 42 -19.24 6.51 2.31
C PRO A 42 -20.77 6.54 2.42
N MET A 43 -21.28 6.00 3.53
CA MET A 43 -22.65 6.22 3.94
C MET A 43 -22.71 7.69 4.41
N ASN A 44 -23.41 8.53 3.64
CA ASN A 44 -23.72 9.93 3.95
C ASN A 44 -22.60 10.96 3.73
N GLY A 45 -21.99 10.98 2.55
CA GLY A 45 -21.30 12.16 2.04
C GLY A 45 -22.04 12.69 0.81
N THR A 46 -22.30 14.00 0.74
CA THR A 46 -22.77 14.66 -0.48
C THR A 46 -21.90 14.24 -1.68
N PRO A 47 -22.46 14.10 -2.90
CA PRO A 47 -21.66 13.70 -4.05
C PRO A 47 -20.54 14.72 -4.22
N ARG A 48 -19.30 14.32 -3.93
CA ARG A 48 -18.13 15.12 -4.32
C ARG A 48 -18.25 15.31 -5.83
N GLU A 49 -18.41 16.56 -6.23
CA GLU A 49 -18.46 16.96 -7.62
C GLU A 49 -17.26 16.33 -8.33
N ARG A 50 -17.55 15.37 -9.21
CA ARG A 50 -16.53 14.65 -9.94
C ARG A 50 -15.95 15.64 -10.95
N VAL A 51 -14.87 16.33 -10.58
CA VAL A 51 -14.14 17.17 -11.52
C VAL A 51 -13.59 16.27 -12.62
N ALA A 52 -14.09 16.47 -13.84
CA ALA A 52 -13.56 15.80 -15.01
C ALA A 52 -12.08 16.21 -15.15
N ARG A 53 -11.17 15.25 -14.94
CA ARG A 53 -9.74 15.48 -15.12
C ARG A 53 -9.49 15.99 -16.54
N SER A 54 -8.75 17.09 -16.65
CA SER A 54 -8.53 17.76 -17.94
C SER A 54 -7.94 16.77 -18.96
N PRO A 55 -8.36 16.83 -20.22
CA PRO A 55 -7.81 15.98 -21.26
C PRO A 55 -6.33 16.27 -21.54
N VAL A 56 -5.78 17.39 -21.06
CA VAL A 56 -4.36 17.77 -21.15
C VAL A 56 -3.51 17.00 -20.13
N ASP A 57 -4.06 16.64 -18.98
CA ASP A 57 -3.42 15.73 -18.00
C ASP A 57 -3.45 14.25 -18.46
N ARG A 58 -3.96 13.97 -19.67
CA ARG A 58 -3.91 12.63 -20.25
C ARG A 58 -2.55 12.40 -20.86
N ARG A 59 -1.87 11.35 -20.37
CA ARG A 59 -0.86 10.61 -21.13
C ARG A 59 -1.38 10.45 -22.55
N SER A 60 -0.63 10.95 -23.53
CA SER A 60 -1.01 10.94 -24.94
C SER A 60 -1.49 9.53 -25.29
N GLY A 61 -2.75 9.40 -25.68
CA GLY A 61 -3.40 8.11 -25.96
C GLY A 61 -2.87 7.43 -27.22
N ARG A 62 -1.59 7.62 -27.56
CA ARG A 62 -0.95 6.92 -28.65
C ARG A 62 -0.93 5.44 -28.28
N PRO A 63 -1.45 4.55 -29.14
CA PRO A 63 -1.29 3.13 -28.93
C PRO A 63 0.20 2.83 -28.87
N VAL A 64 0.63 2.23 -27.77
CA VAL A 64 2.03 1.90 -27.53
C VAL A 64 2.20 0.43 -27.86
N THR A 65 2.94 0.14 -28.93
CA THR A 65 3.30 -1.23 -29.32
C THR A 65 4.59 -1.63 -28.60
N PHE A 66 4.59 -2.82 -28.01
CA PHE A 66 5.79 -3.42 -27.41
C PHE A 66 6.45 -4.39 -28.41
N PRO A 67 7.78 -4.56 -28.37
CA PRO A 67 8.72 -3.93 -27.44
C PRO A 67 9.00 -2.45 -27.82
N LEU A 68 9.29 -1.62 -26.82
CA LEU A 68 9.63 -0.21 -27.02
C LEU A 68 10.84 0.20 -26.20
N THR A 69 11.57 1.18 -26.70
CA THR A 69 12.71 1.80 -26.01
C THR A 69 12.36 3.21 -25.55
N VAL A 70 12.43 3.46 -24.25
CA VAL A 70 12.23 4.80 -23.65
C VAL A 70 13.43 5.09 -22.77
N ASN A 71 14.08 6.24 -22.99
CA ASN A 71 15.26 6.66 -22.22
C ASN A 71 16.36 5.58 -22.16
N SER A 72 16.61 4.90 -23.29
CA SER A 72 17.58 3.79 -23.40
C SER A 72 17.25 2.54 -22.58
N ILE A 73 16.03 2.43 -22.03
CA ILE A 73 15.53 1.23 -21.33
C ILE A 73 14.61 0.47 -22.28
N LEU A 74 14.91 -0.82 -22.50
CA LEU A 74 14.06 -1.72 -23.25
C LEU A 74 12.88 -2.16 -22.37
N ILE A 75 11.67 -1.84 -22.79
CA ILE A 75 10.44 -2.35 -22.19
C ILE A 75 9.88 -3.40 -23.15
N ALA A 76 10.04 -4.67 -22.78
CA ALA A 76 9.70 -5.79 -23.65
C ALA A 76 8.19 -6.07 -23.74
N ASN A 77 7.46 -5.84 -22.65
CA ASN A 77 6.03 -6.16 -22.53
C ASN A 77 5.30 -5.08 -21.71
N ASP A 78 3.99 -4.96 -21.92
CA ASP A 78 3.16 -4.14 -21.04
C ASP A 78 3.12 -4.75 -19.63
N ARG A 79 3.33 -3.92 -18.61
CA ARG A 79 3.25 -4.32 -17.19
C ARG A 79 1.84 -4.15 -16.62
N ARG A 80 0.91 -3.58 -17.38
CA ARG A 80 -0.49 -3.44 -16.97
C ARG A 80 -1.17 -4.80 -17.04
N SER A 81 -1.51 -5.37 -15.88
CA SER A 81 -2.31 -6.59 -15.78
C SER A 81 -3.82 -6.33 -15.96
N LEU A 82 -4.24 -5.08 -15.78
CA LEU A 82 -5.63 -4.68 -15.88
C LEU A 82 -5.92 -4.13 -17.27
N PRO A 83 -6.98 -4.60 -17.96
CA PRO A 83 -7.43 -3.98 -19.19
C PRO A 83 -7.74 -2.51 -18.94
N ASP A 84 -7.52 -1.67 -19.96
CA ASP A 84 -7.85 -0.26 -19.85
C ASP A 84 -9.32 -0.15 -19.44
N ARG A 85 -9.60 0.51 -18.30
CA ARG A 85 -10.96 0.69 -17.78
C ARG A 85 -11.85 1.50 -18.73
N ARG A 86 -11.31 2.01 -19.84
CA ARG A 86 -12.04 2.62 -20.95
C ARG A 86 -12.62 1.61 -21.94
N MET A 87 -12.18 0.34 -21.91
CA MET A 87 -12.71 -0.74 -22.76
C MET A 87 -13.91 -1.47 -22.13
N SER A 88 -14.28 -1.13 -20.89
CA SER A 88 -15.56 -1.55 -20.32
C SER A 88 -16.64 -0.54 -20.72
N ASN A 89 -17.21 -0.73 -21.91
CA ASN A 89 -18.45 -0.09 -22.32
C ASN A 89 -19.40 -1.15 -22.82
#